data_AF-A0A350HAU8-F1
#
_entry.id   AF-A0A350HAU8-F1
#
_cell.length_a   1.000
_cell.length_b   1.000
_cell.length_c   1.000
_cell.angle_alpha   90.00
_cell.angle_beta   90.00
_cell.angle_gamma   90.00
#
_symmetry.space_group_name_H-M   'P 1'
#
loop_
_entity.id
_entity.type
_entity.pdbx_description
1 polymer ?
#
loop_
_entity_poly.entity_id
_entity_poly.type
_entity_poly.pdbx_seq_one_letter_code
_entity_poly.pdbx_strand_id
1 'polypeptide(L)'
;MNKLYISLLLVLFLSSCSIGPVPIYVDQPVVRLIEDTLEVTFSVPDVDSNGWENYTWQNIGADTCYLSFEATEIKEKNAYIYRIDYSLIVENDEIDDGSFDFQIPLEISEMDTIDIDPSLDIIINEETAYNIDVADGIHDNVGSGIIEIQVKFTDEMGAVYSSLPIRKPFKLIKP
;
A
#
# COMPACT_ATOMS: atom_id res chain seq x y z
N MET A 1 -41.70 -35.92 -46.12
CA MET A 1 -40.47 -36.23 -45.36
C MET A 1 -39.55 -35.02 -45.13
N ASN A 2 -39.91 -33.77 -45.46
CA ASN A 2 -38.95 -32.63 -45.37
C ASN A 2 -39.00 -31.81 -44.07
N LYS A 3 -40.09 -31.88 -43.29
CA LYS A 3 -40.23 -31.05 -42.07
C LYS A 3 -39.40 -31.53 -40.88
N LEU A 4 -39.13 -32.84 -40.81
CA LEU A 4 -38.33 -33.43 -39.72
C LEU A 4 -36.85 -33.08 -39.84
N TYR A 5 -36.30 -33.08 -41.07
CA TYR A 5 -34.91 -32.72 -41.32
C TYR A 5 -34.64 -31.23 -41.07
N ILE A 6 -35.58 -30.36 -41.42
CA ILE A 6 -35.46 -28.91 -41.15
C ILE A 6 -35.46 -28.64 -39.64
N SER A 7 -36.31 -29.34 -38.88
CA SER A 7 -36.35 -29.21 -37.42
C SER A 7 -35.08 -29.75 -36.75
N LEU A 8 -34.50 -30.82 -37.27
CA LEU A 8 -33.25 -31.39 -36.75
C LEU A 8 -32.04 -30.47 -37.05
N LEU A 9 -32.02 -29.83 -38.22
CA LEU A 9 -30.98 -28.87 -38.60
C LEU A 9 -31.04 -27.59 -37.75
N LEU A 10 -32.25 -27.13 -37.38
CA LEU A 10 -32.45 -25.95 -36.54
C LEU A 10 -31.95 -26.18 -35.09
N VAL A 11 -32.16 -27.38 -34.55
CA VAL A 11 -31.67 -27.74 -33.20
C VAL A 11 -30.15 -27.81 -33.15
N LEU A 12 -29.51 -28.31 -34.22
CA LEU A 12 -28.04 -28.36 -34.34
C LEU A 12 -27.39 -26.97 -34.42
N PHE A 13 -28.06 -25.98 -35.02
CA PHE A 13 -27.58 -24.60 -35.06
C PHE A 13 -27.73 -23.86 -33.72
N LEU A 14 -28.65 -24.26 -32.84
CA LEU A 14 -28.83 -23.67 -31.50
C LEU A 14 -27.89 -24.27 -30.44
N SER A 15 -27.24 -25.41 -30.76
CA SER A 15 -26.26 -26.07 -29.88
C SER A 15 -24.81 -25.63 -30.11
N SER A 16 -24.56 -24.61 -30.93
CA SER A 16 -23.24 -23.97 -30.94
C SER A 16 -23.03 -23.28 -29.61
N CYS A 17 -22.36 -23.95 -28.67
CA CYS A 17 -21.83 -23.36 -27.44
C CYS A 17 -21.12 -22.07 -27.82
N SER A 18 -21.72 -20.93 -27.46
CA SER A 18 -21.00 -19.67 -27.48
C SER A 18 -19.78 -19.86 -26.58
N ILE A 19 -18.59 -19.78 -27.16
CA ILE A 19 -17.40 -19.48 -26.36
C ILE A 19 -17.72 -18.11 -25.77
N GLY A 20 -18.10 -18.09 -24.48
CA GLY A 20 -18.32 -16.85 -23.76
C GLY A 20 -17.06 -15.99 -23.85
N PRO A 21 -17.16 -14.68 -23.61
CA PRO A 21 -15.98 -13.81 -23.64
C PRO A 21 -14.89 -14.43 -22.78
N VAL A 22 -13.80 -14.85 -23.41
CA VAL A 22 -12.60 -15.29 -22.70
C VAL A 22 -12.04 -14.02 -22.08
N PRO A 23 -12.00 -13.87 -20.75
CA PRO A 23 -11.33 -12.74 -20.16
C PRO A 23 -9.87 -12.79 -20.59
N ILE A 24 -9.47 -11.85 -21.44
CA ILE A 24 -8.07 -11.59 -21.72
C ILE A 24 -7.58 -10.86 -20.48
N TYR A 25 -6.97 -11.59 -19.56
CA TYR A 25 -6.17 -10.96 -18.52
C TYR A 25 -4.98 -10.34 -19.24
N VAL A 26 -4.87 -9.01 -19.16
CA VAL A 26 -3.68 -8.32 -19.64
C VAL A 26 -2.51 -8.87 -18.84
N ASP A 27 -1.54 -9.42 -19.56
CA ASP A 27 -0.29 -9.93 -19.02
C ASP A 27 0.50 -8.73 -18.47
N GLN A 28 0.48 -8.52 -17.15
CA GLN A 28 0.97 -7.31 -16.46
C GLN A 28 1.95 -7.69 -15.35
N PRO A 29 2.93 -6.82 -15.03
CA PRO A 29 3.83 -7.04 -13.90
C PRO A 29 3.05 -7.06 -12.57
N VAL A 30 3.56 -7.82 -11.60
CA VAL A 30 3.02 -7.82 -10.25
C VAL A 30 4.15 -7.72 -9.24
N VAL A 31 4.15 -6.61 -8.51
CA VAL A 31 5.07 -6.37 -7.39
C VAL A 31 4.38 -6.72 -6.08
N ARG A 32 5.01 -7.59 -5.29
CA ARG A 32 4.62 -7.91 -3.92
C ARG A 32 5.67 -7.39 -2.97
N LEU A 33 5.24 -6.67 -1.94
CA LEU A 33 6.12 -6.24 -0.86
C LEU A 33 6.26 -7.34 0.20
N ILE A 34 7.45 -7.46 0.77
CA ILE A 34 7.77 -8.37 1.87
C ILE A 34 8.33 -7.52 3.00
N GLU A 35 7.76 -7.69 4.20
CA GLU A 35 8.21 -7.01 5.41
C GLU A 35 8.19 -7.97 6.60
N ASP A 36 8.91 -7.60 7.66
CA ASP A 36 8.70 -8.22 8.98
C ASP A 36 7.38 -7.75 9.60
N THR A 37 6.88 -8.55 10.56
CA THR A 37 5.62 -8.29 11.27
C THR A 37 5.82 -7.52 12.58
N LEU A 38 7.02 -6.97 12.81
CA LEU A 38 7.35 -6.32 14.08
C LEU A 38 6.61 -5.00 14.22
N GLU A 39 6.11 -4.71 15.41
CA GLU A 39 5.47 -3.43 15.70
C GLU A 39 6.50 -2.29 15.65
N VAL A 40 6.15 -1.20 14.96
CA VAL A 40 6.95 0.03 14.90
C VAL A 40 6.58 0.89 16.10
N THR A 41 7.56 1.41 16.85
CA THR A 41 7.29 2.33 17.97
C THR A 41 7.77 3.73 17.63
N PHE A 42 6.86 4.71 17.69
CA PHE A 42 7.14 6.13 17.63
C PHE A 42 7.15 6.72 19.04
N SER A 43 8.20 7.45 19.38
CA SER A 43 8.41 8.09 20.67
C SER A 43 8.43 9.61 20.50
N VAL A 44 7.26 10.23 20.36
CA VAL A 44 7.13 11.65 20.03
C VAL A 44 7.24 12.50 21.29
N PRO A 45 8.28 13.35 21.44
CA PRO A 45 8.41 14.20 22.62
C PRO A 45 7.31 15.25 22.67
N ASP A 46 6.92 15.66 23.89
CA ASP A 46 6.09 16.84 24.15
C ASP A 46 7.00 17.97 24.60
N VAL A 47 7.44 18.80 23.65
CA VAL A 47 8.51 19.78 23.87
C VAL A 47 8.06 20.88 24.84
N ASP A 48 6.79 21.28 24.77
CA ASP A 48 6.22 22.35 25.60
C ASP A 48 5.66 21.81 26.93
N SER A 49 5.70 20.49 27.17
CA SER A 49 5.26 19.80 28.40
C SER A 49 3.79 19.99 28.77
N ASN A 50 2.94 20.35 27.80
CA ASN A 50 1.52 20.64 28.01
C ASN A 50 0.61 19.61 27.31
N GLY A 51 1.15 18.46 26.91
CA GLY A 51 0.47 17.48 26.07
C GLY A 51 0.58 17.83 24.59
N TRP A 52 0.48 16.83 23.73
CA TRP A 52 0.51 17.03 22.28
C TRP A 52 -0.64 17.91 21.77
N GLU A 53 -1.70 18.09 22.55
CA GLU A 53 -2.83 18.99 22.22
C GLU A 53 -2.46 20.48 22.21
N ASN A 54 -1.31 20.86 22.78
CA ASN A 54 -0.88 22.24 22.97
C ASN A 54 0.39 22.60 22.17
N TYR A 55 0.67 21.88 21.09
CA TYR A 55 1.85 22.10 20.25
C TYR A 55 1.92 23.52 19.68
N THR A 56 3.14 24.04 19.54
CA THR A 56 3.41 25.29 18.82
C THR A 56 4.37 25.04 17.66
N TRP A 57 4.15 25.71 16.52
CA TRP A 57 5.01 25.52 15.34
C TRP A 57 6.50 25.85 15.59
N GLN A 58 6.80 26.63 16.63
CA GLN A 58 8.16 26.98 17.01
C GLN A 58 8.87 25.87 17.82
N ASN A 59 8.11 24.98 18.47
CA ASN A 59 8.59 23.93 19.36
C ASN A 59 7.79 22.65 19.15
N ILE A 60 7.83 22.09 17.93
CA ILE A 60 7.15 20.83 17.64
C ILE A 60 8.10 19.65 17.83
N GLY A 61 7.76 18.75 18.76
CA GLY A 61 8.37 17.44 18.87
C GLY A 61 8.07 16.55 17.67
N ALA A 62 9.01 15.70 17.29
CA ALA A 62 8.81 14.70 16.27
C ALA A 62 9.71 13.49 16.50
N ASP A 63 9.25 12.34 16.01
CA ASP A 63 10.05 11.13 15.85
C ASP A 63 10.03 10.67 14.39
N THR A 64 11.07 9.96 13.96
CA THR A 64 11.19 9.44 12.60
C THR A 64 11.56 7.96 12.64
N CYS A 65 10.74 7.14 11.99
CA CYS A 65 11.03 5.73 11.78
C CYS A 65 11.41 5.45 10.34
N TYR A 66 12.37 4.54 10.16
CA TYR A 66 12.87 4.11 8.86
C TYR A 66 12.36 2.70 8.58
N LEU A 67 11.55 2.54 7.54
CA LEU A 67 11.00 1.25 7.15
C LEU A 67 11.72 0.70 5.93
N SER A 68 12.34 -0.45 6.10
CA SER A 68 12.91 -1.25 5.02
C SER A 68 11.96 -2.39 4.65
N PHE A 69 11.75 -2.60 3.36
CA PHE A 69 10.98 -3.71 2.83
C PHE A 69 11.59 -4.17 1.51
N GLU A 70 11.32 -5.42 1.16
CA GLU A 70 11.73 -6.01 -0.10
C GLU A 70 10.55 -5.98 -1.08
N ALA A 71 10.85 -5.90 -2.37
CA ALA A 71 9.88 -6.06 -3.43
C ALA A 71 10.24 -7.29 -4.26
N THR A 72 9.24 -8.12 -4.59
CA THR A 72 9.39 -9.28 -5.47
C THR A 72 8.47 -9.16 -6.68
N GLU A 73 9.01 -9.43 -7.86
CA GLU A 73 8.23 -9.58 -9.10
C GLU A 73 7.74 -11.04 -9.19
N ILE A 74 6.50 -11.30 -9.64
CA ILE A 74 5.93 -12.66 -9.60
C ILE A 74 5.33 -13.13 -10.93
N LYS A 75 5.56 -12.41 -12.03
CA LYS A 75 4.98 -12.68 -13.37
C LYS A 75 6.02 -12.77 -14.49
N GLU A 76 7.31 -12.76 -14.18
CA GLU A 76 8.41 -12.75 -15.16
C GLU A 76 8.30 -11.53 -16.11
N LYS A 77 7.89 -10.37 -15.56
CA LYS A 77 7.71 -9.13 -16.31
C LYS A 77 8.43 -7.99 -15.62
N ASN A 78 9.14 -7.18 -16.40
CA ASN A 78 9.82 -6.02 -15.88
C ASN A 78 8.82 -5.02 -15.28
N ALA A 79 9.13 -4.55 -14.09
CA ALA A 79 8.39 -3.50 -13.41
C ALA A 79 9.37 -2.41 -12.94
N TYR A 80 8.92 -1.16 -13.02
CA TYR A 80 9.71 0.00 -12.62
C TYR A 80 9.00 0.73 -11.48
N ILE A 81 9.44 0.47 -10.25
CA ILE A 81 8.89 1.09 -9.03
C ILE A 81 9.35 2.54 -8.98
N TYR A 82 8.41 3.47 -8.96
CA TYR A 82 8.72 4.91 -9.01
C TYR A 82 8.23 5.68 -7.78
N ARG A 83 7.33 5.10 -6.97
CA ARG A 83 6.80 5.75 -5.77
C ARG A 83 6.39 4.73 -4.72
N ILE A 84 6.51 5.13 -3.46
CA ILE A 84 5.97 4.45 -2.29
C ILE A 84 4.97 5.39 -1.64
N ASP A 85 3.76 4.91 -1.38
CA ASP A 85 2.75 5.62 -0.61
C ASP A 85 2.58 4.94 0.75
N TYR A 86 2.34 5.73 1.79
CA TYR A 86 1.91 5.23 3.09
C TYR A 86 0.73 6.01 3.65
N SER A 87 -0.06 5.34 4.47
CA SER A 87 -1.16 5.92 5.24
C SER A 87 -1.11 5.41 6.68
N LEU A 88 -1.30 6.30 7.65
CA LEU A 88 -1.48 5.97 9.05
C LEU A 88 -2.98 5.80 9.34
N ILE A 89 -3.38 4.59 9.73
CA ILE A 89 -4.78 4.23 9.95
C ILE A 89 -5.01 3.91 11.43
N VAL A 90 -6.00 4.56 12.05
CA VAL A 90 -6.44 4.32 13.43
C VAL A 90 -7.95 4.08 13.40
N GLU A 91 -8.43 2.99 14.01
CA GLU A 91 -9.87 2.64 14.03
C GLU A 91 -10.57 2.65 12.65
N ASN A 92 -9.83 2.35 11.59
CA ASN A 92 -10.22 2.38 10.16
C ASN A 92 -10.32 3.77 9.50
N ASP A 93 -9.97 4.83 10.21
CA ASP A 93 -9.85 6.17 9.65
C ASP A 93 -8.38 6.48 9.32
N GLU A 94 -8.14 7.12 8.19
CA GLU A 94 -6.83 7.63 7.80
C GLU A 94 -6.55 8.94 8.55
N ILE A 95 -5.46 8.96 9.29
CA ILE A 95 -5.06 10.08 10.16
C ILE A 95 -4.02 10.96 9.47
N ASP A 96 -3.11 10.34 8.72
CA ASP A 96 -2.04 11.01 8.00
C ASP A 96 -1.61 10.15 6.81
N ASP A 97 -1.03 10.79 5.80
CA ASP A 97 -0.51 10.11 4.61
C ASP A 97 0.83 10.71 4.16
N GLY A 98 1.52 9.97 3.30
CA GLY A 98 2.72 10.48 2.68
C GLY A 98 3.19 9.62 1.53
N SER A 99 4.14 10.17 0.77
CA SER A 99 4.71 9.47 -0.37
C SER A 99 6.20 9.76 -0.53
N PHE A 100 6.93 8.77 -0.99
CA PHE A 100 8.32 8.89 -1.42
C PHE A 100 8.42 8.62 -2.92
N ASP A 101 8.93 9.60 -3.68
CA ASP A 101 9.17 9.49 -5.12
C ASP A 101 10.64 9.14 -5.40
N PHE A 102 10.86 8.09 -6.17
CA PHE A 102 12.19 7.75 -6.66
C PHE A 102 12.61 8.69 -7.78
N GLN A 103 13.79 9.29 -7.66
CA GLN A 103 14.38 10.08 -8.75
C GLN A 103 14.72 9.20 -9.97
N ILE A 104 15.14 7.97 -9.71
CA ILE A 104 15.40 6.93 -10.71
C ILE A 104 14.55 5.72 -10.31
N PRO A 105 13.56 5.30 -11.11
CA PRO A 105 12.75 4.14 -10.80
C PRO A 105 13.60 2.88 -10.61
N LEU A 106 13.23 2.07 -9.63
CA LEU A 106 13.87 0.79 -9.37
C LEU A 106 13.30 -0.27 -10.32
N GLU A 107 14.17 -0.87 -11.12
CA GLU A 107 13.79 -1.98 -11.99
C GLU A 107 13.81 -3.30 -11.21
N ILE A 108 12.75 -4.08 -11.38
CA ILE A 108 12.65 -5.45 -10.89
C ILE A 108 12.16 -6.35 -12.03
N SER A 109 12.83 -7.47 -12.24
CA SER A 109 12.64 -8.34 -13.40
C SER A 109 12.80 -9.81 -13.03
N GLU A 110 12.40 -10.72 -13.92
CA GLU A 110 12.75 -12.16 -13.83
C GLU A 110 12.42 -12.87 -12.49
N MET A 111 11.33 -12.49 -11.83
CA MET A 111 10.99 -12.97 -10.48
C MET A 111 12.04 -12.67 -9.40
N ASP A 112 12.84 -11.63 -9.61
CA ASP A 112 13.84 -11.17 -8.67
C ASP A 112 13.19 -10.58 -7.42
N THR A 113 13.95 -10.55 -6.33
CA THR A 113 13.61 -9.85 -5.09
C THR A 113 14.68 -8.84 -4.80
N ILE A 114 14.28 -7.57 -4.70
CA ILE A 114 15.18 -6.45 -4.43
C ILE A 114 14.84 -5.81 -3.10
N ASP A 115 15.88 -5.33 -2.41
CA ASP A 115 15.71 -4.38 -1.31
C ASP A 115 15.27 -3.03 -1.87
N ILE A 116 14.29 -2.40 -1.22
CA ILE A 116 13.91 -1.03 -1.55
C ILE A 116 14.83 -0.06 -0.79
N ASP A 117 15.68 0.64 -1.53
CA ASP A 117 16.65 1.64 -1.03
C ASP A 117 16.45 2.98 -1.76
N PRO A 118 16.24 4.11 -1.05
CA PRO A 118 16.26 4.29 0.41
C PRO A 118 15.04 3.70 1.13
N SER A 119 15.22 3.43 2.43
CA SER A 119 14.11 3.12 3.33
C SER A 119 13.08 4.25 3.36
N LEU A 120 11.82 3.91 3.59
CA LEU A 120 10.75 4.88 3.73
C LEU A 120 10.85 5.58 5.10
N ASP A 121 10.98 6.90 5.07
CA ASP A 121 10.99 7.74 6.26
C ASP A 121 9.56 8.14 6.61
N ILE A 122 9.09 7.75 7.80
CA ILE A 122 7.79 8.19 8.34
C ILE A 122 8.07 9.08 9.54
N ILE A 123 7.58 10.32 9.47
CA ILE A 123 7.77 11.34 10.51
C ILE A 123 6.43 11.55 11.19
N ILE A 124 6.37 11.33 12.51
CA ILE A 124 5.21 11.70 13.32
C ILE A 124 5.60 12.86 14.22
N ASN A 125 4.93 13.99 14.04
CA ASN A 125 5.09 15.17 14.88
C ASN A 125 4.01 15.23 15.97
N GLU A 126 4.06 16.21 16.87
CA GLU A 126 3.05 16.34 17.94
C GLU A 126 1.61 16.50 17.42
N GLU A 127 1.40 17.17 16.28
CA GLU A 127 0.07 17.34 15.67
C GLU A 127 -0.51 15.99 15.23
N THR A 128 0.25 15.21 14.47
CA THR A 128 -0.14 13.86 14.05
C THR A 128 -0.29 12.94 15.28
N ALA A 129 0.61 13.05 16.26
CA ALA A 129 0.56 12.26 17.49
C ALA A 129 -0.72 12.53 18.29
N TYR A 130 -1.11 13.80 18.42
CA TYR A 130 -2.37 14.20 19.02
C TYR A 130 -3.58 13.63 18.27
N ASN A 131 -3.59 13.72 16.93
CA ASN A 131 -4.69 13.19 16.13
C ASN A 131 -4.84 11.68 16.28
N ILE A 132 -3.73 10.94 16.40
CA ILE A 132 -3.72 9.49 16.68
C ILE A 132 -4.32 9.19 18.06
N ASP A 133 -3.85 9.87 19.11
CA ASP A 133 -4.34 9.71 20.51
C ASP A 133 -5.82 10.10 20.66
N VAL A 134 -6.29 11.04 19.84
CA VAL A 134 -7.72 11.39 19.76
C VAL A 134 -8.52 10.31 19.04
N ALA A 135 -7.98 9.77 17.95
CA ALA A 135 -8.67 8.80 17.11
C ALA A 135 -8.84 7.43 17.78
N ASP A 136 -7.93 7.03 18.67
CA ASP A 136 -8.06 5.77 19.42
C ASP A 136 -9.11 5.83 20.56
N GLY A 137 -9.52 7.05 20.93
CA GLY A 137 -10.60 7.34 21.86
C GLY A 137 -10.23 7.25 23.35
N ILE A 138 -8.95 7.08 23.71
CA ILE A 138 -8.49 6.97 25.10
C ILE A 138 -7.87 8.28 25.60
N HIS A 139 -7.20 9.05 24.72
CA HIS A 139 -6.56 10.33 25.05
C HIS A 139 -5.60 10.24 26.25
N ASP A 140 -4.68 9.27 26.24
CA ASP A 140 -3.72 9.03 27.32
C ASP A 140 -2.26 9.29 26.92
N ASN A 141 -2.03 9.94 25.76
CA ASN A 141 -0.72 10.13 25.12
C ASN A 141 -0.06 8.79 24.72
N VAL A 142 -0.88 7.78 24.46
CA VAL A 142 -0.50 6.54 23.80
C VAL A 142 -1.42 6.39 22.61
N GLY A 143 -0.91 5.86 21.52
CA GLY A 143 -1.71 5.60 20.33
C GLY A 143 -1.34 4.25 19.72
N SER A 144 -2.26 3.66 18.98
CA SER A 144 -1.96 2.48 18.18
C SER A 144 -2.72 2.49 16.87
N GLY A 145 -2.13 1.88 15.85
CA GLY A 145 -2.74 1.85 14.52
C GLY A 145 -2.00 0.94 13.56
N ILE A 146 -2.28 1.14 12.28
CA ILE A 146 -1.69 0.40 11.17
C ILE A 146 -1.05 1.41 10.21
N ILE A 147 0.19 1.15 9.83
CA ILE A 147 0.83 1.77 8.68
C ILE A 147 0.47 0.91 7.48
N GLU A 148 -0.32 1.46 6.55
CA GLU A 148 -0.60 0.83 5.26
C GLU A 148 0.42 1.34 4.23
N ILE A 149 1.14 0.45 3.55
CA ILE A 149 2.21 0.81 2.61
C ILE A 149 1.92 0.18 1.24
N GLN A 150 2.06 0.96 0.18
CA GLN A 150 1.85 0.50 -1.18
C GLN A 150 2.93 1.07 -2.11
N VAL A 151 3.39 0.28 -3.08
CA VAL A 151 4.27 0.79 -4.14
C VAL A 151 3.50 1.02 -5.43
N LYS A 152 3.86 2.09 -6.13
CA LYS A 152 3.43 2.40 -7.48
C LYS A 152 4.55 2.06 -8.46
N PHE A 153 4.19 1.37 -9.53
CA PHE A 153 5.14 0.92 -10.52
C PHE A 153 4.56 1.04 -11.93
N THR A 154 5.46 1.01 -12.92
CA THR A 154 5.08 0.98 -14.34
C THR A 154 5.58 -0.28 -15.03
N ASP A 155 4.94 -0.65 -16.13
CA ASP A 155 5.50 -1.62 -17.07
C ASP A 155 6.42 -0.94 -18.10
N GLU A 156 7.00 -1.73 -19.01
CA GLU A 156 7.87 -1.24 -20.10
C GLU A 156 7.16 -0.24 -21.05
N MET A 157 5.83 -0.24 -21.09
CA MET A 157 5.02 0.65 -21.92
C MET A 157 4.62 1.94 -21.17
N GLY A 158 4.98 2.06 -19.88
CA GLY A 158 4.65 3.19 -19.02
C GLY A 158 3.23 3.14 -18.45
N ALA A 159 2.52 2.01 -18.53
CA ALA A 159 1.23 1.88 -17.86
C ALA A 159 1.44 1.78 -16.34
N VAL A 160 0.59 2.46 -15.57
CA VAL A 160 0.74 2.62 -14.12
C VAL A 160 -0.08 1.58 -13.37
N TYR A 161 0.54 0.99 -12.35
CA TYR A 161 -0.06 -0.03 -11.48
C TYR A 161 0.26 0.26 -10.00
N SER A 162 -0.35 -0.51 -9.12
CA SER A 162 -0.12 -0.44 -7.67
C SER A 162 -0.03 -1.85 -7.11
N SER A 163 0.83 -2.05 -6.12
CA SER A 163 0.90 -3.33 -5.40
C SER A 163 -0.34 -3.53 -4.54
N LEU A 164 -0.54 -4.76 -4.04
CA LEU A 164 -1.37 -4.90 -2.84
C LEU A 164 -0.69 -4.18 -1.68
N PRO A 165 -1.46 -3.50 -0.82
CA PRO A 165 -0.88 -2.85 0.35
C PRO A 165 -0.40 -3.90 1.37
N ILE A 166 0.69 -3.60 2.05
CA ILE A 166 1.10 -4.27 3.28
C ILE A 166 0.68 -3.44 4.49
N ARG A 167 0.55 -4.09 5.64
CA ARG A 167 -0.05 -3.49 6.84
C ARG A 167 0.80 -3.84 8.04
N LYS A 168 1.43 -2.81 8.61
CA LYS A 168 2.33 -2.94 9.75
C LYS A 168 1.73 -2.28 10.99
N PRO A 169 1.62 -2.98 12.13
CA PRO A 169 1.17 -2.34 13.35
C PRO A 169 2.18 -1.31 13.83
N PHE A 170 1.69 -0.18 14.33
CA PHE A 170 2.52 0.79 15.03
C PHE A 170 1.94 1.12 16.40
N LYS A 171 2.83 1.56 17.27
CA LYS A 171 2.53 2.12 18.57
C LYS A 171 3.16 3.50 18.68
N LEU A 172 2.41 4.43 19.24
CA LEU A 172 2.83 5.78 19.55
C LEU A 172 2.90 5.93 21.07
N ILE A 173 3.98 6.51 21.58
CA ILE A 173 4.16 6.83 22.99
C ILE A 173 4.74 8.22 23.17
N LYS A 174 4.32 8.89 24.24
CA LYS A 174 5.01 10.04 24.80
C LYS A 174 6.13 9.55 25.75
N PRO A 175 7.41 9.93 25.52
CA PRO A 175 8.54 9.49 26.34
C PRO A 175 8.57 10.10 27.75
#